data_AF-A0A095YPZ9-F1
#
_entry.id   AF-A0A095YPZ9-F1
#
_cell.length_a   1.000
_cell.length_b   1.000
_cell.length_c   1.000
_cell.angle_alpha   90.00
_cell.angle_beta   90.00
_cell.angle_gamma   90.00
#
_symmetry.space_group_name_H-M   'P 1'
#
loop_
_entity.id
_entity.type
_entity.pdbx_description
1 polymer ?
#
loop_
_entity_poly.entity_id
_entity_poly.type
_entity_poly.pdbx_seq_one_letter_code
_entity_poly.pdbx_strand_id
1 'polypeptide(L)' 'FLIKKHGVSEIARESGLSRESLYKVINGTSKPQWETVFKVFRALHFKFHPQSL' A
#
# COMPACT_ATOMS: atom_id res chain seq x y z
N PHE A 1 -1.55 -5.86 -7.34
CA PHE A 1 -1.36 -5.32 -8.71
C PHE A 1 -0.80 -3.89 -8.68
N LEU A 2 -1.46 -2.93 -8.03
CA LEU A 2 -0.98 -1.54 -7.93
C LEU A 2 0.45 -1.43 -7.36
N ILE A 3 0.73 -2.12 -6.26
CA ILE A 3 2.06 -2.11 -5.63
C ILE A 3 3.16 -2.62 -6.59
N LYS A 4 2.86 -3.63 -7.41
CA LYS A 4 3.80 -4.14 -8.42
C LYS A 4 4.03 -3.13 -9.54
N LYS A 5 2.98 -2.42 -10.00
CA LYS A 5 3.06 -1.41 -11.07
C LYS A 5 3.89 -0.18 -10.68
N HIS A 6 3.79 0.26 -9.42
CA HIS A 6 4.51 1.42 -8.90
C HIS A 6 5.88 1.07 -8.30
N GLY A 7 6.30 -0.20 -8.35
CA GLY A 7 7.57 -0.65 -7.77
C GLY A 7 7.48 -0.94 -6.26
N VAL A 8 7.72 -2.20 -5.90
CA VAL A 8 7.63 -2.66 -4.49
C VAL A 8 8.67 -1.97 -3.60
N SER A 9 9.89 -1.76 -4.12
CA SER A 9 10.98 -1.10 -3.37
C SER A 9 10.69 0.37 -3.07
N GLU A 10 10.08 1.08 -4.02
CA GLU A 10 9.72 2.48 -3.86
C GLU A 10 8.59 2.64 -2.83
N ILE A 11 7.54 1.82 -2.95
CA ILE A 11 6.46 1.82 -1.97
C ILE A 11 6.95 1.42 -0.58
N ALA A 12 7.86 0.46 -0.46
CA ALA A 12 8.45 0.10 0.84
C ALA A 12 9.15 1.31 1.48
N ARG A 13 9.94 2.05 0.69
CA ARG A 13 10.66 3.26 1.13
C ARG A 13 9.68 4.36 1.58
N GLU A 14 8.66 4.65 0.77
CA GLU A 14 7.72 5.74 1.02
C GLU A 14 6.67 5.41 2.11
N SER A 15 6.23 4.15 2.22
CA SER A 15 5.22 3.73 3.20
C SER A 15 5.79 3.34 4.57
N GLY A 16 7.11 3.14 4.67
CA GLY A 16 7.77 2.58 5.86
C GLY A 16 7.48 1.10 6.11
N LEU A 17 6.91 0.39 5.12
CA LEU A 17 6.62 -1.05 5.20
C LEU A 17 7.80 -1.87 4.67
N SER A 18 8.02 -3.06 5.22
CA SER A 18 9.00 -3.98 4.66
C SER A 18 8.55 -4.53 3.31
N ARG A 19 9.50 -4.78 2.41
CA ARG A 19 9.23 -5.46 1.12
C ARG A 19 8.55 -6.81 1.34
N GLU A 20 8.95 -7.55 2.37
CA GLU A 20 8.34 -8.83 2.73
C GLU A 20 6.84 -8.69 3.04
N SER A 21 6.45 -7.73 3.89
CA SER A 21 5.05 -7.47 4.21
C SER A 21 4.25 -7.07 2.97
N LEU A 22 4.83 -6.25 2.08
CA LEU A 22 4.19 -5.91 0.82
C LEU A 22 4.00 -7.15 -0.07
N TYR A 23 4.99 -8.05 -0.16
CA TYR A 23 4.84 -9.30 -0.91
C TYR A 23 3.76 -10.21 -0.33
N LYS A 24 3.65 -10.33 1.00
CA LYS A 24 2.57 -11.10 1.63
C LYS A 24 1.18 -10.56 1.28
N VAL A 25 1.03 -9.23 1.26
CA VAL A 25 -0.22 -8.58 0.84
C VAL A 25 -0.48 -8.80 -0.67
N ILE A 26 0.53 -8.63 -1.52
CA ILE A 26 0.39 -8.78 -2.97
C ILE A 26 0.06 -10.23 -3.37
N ASN A 27 0.62 -11.20 -2.66
CA ASN A 27 0.42 -12.62 -2.91
C ASN A 27 -0.81 -13.19 -2.17
N GLY A 28 -1.53 -12.36 -1.42
CA GLY A 28 -2.74 -12.77 -0.69
C GLY A 28 -2.47 -13.68 0.52
N THR A 29 -1.22 -13.79 0.98
CA THR A 29 -0.85 -14.64 2.13
C THR A 29 -1.05 -13.95 3.48
N SER A 30 -1.38 -12.66 3.48
CA SER A 30 -1.75 -11.91 4.69
C SER A 30 -2.88 -10.92 4.41
N LYS A 31 -3.80 -10.78 5.35
CA LYS A 31 -4.78 -9.69 5.35
C LYS A 31 -4.11 -8.40 5.87
N PRO A 32 -4.04 -7.32 5.08
CA PRO A 32 -3.49 -6.06 5.56
C PRO A 32 -4.42 -5.45 6.62
N GLN A 33 -3.83 -4.82 7.63
CA GLN A 33 -4.61 -3.96 8.52
C GLN A 33 -4.97 -2.66 7.81
N TRP A 34 -6.00 -1.97 8.28
CA TRP A 34 -6.42 -0.67 7.74
C TRP A 34 -5.27 0.33 7.70
N GLU A 35 -4.43 0.36 8.73
CA GLU A 35 -3.23 1.22 8.77
C GLU A 35 -2.27 0.92 7.60
N THR A 36 -2.06 -0.36 7.26
CA THR A 36 -1.22 -0.77 6.13
C THR A 36 -1.77 -0.25 4.81
N VAL A 37 -3.09 -0.34 4.63
CA VAL A 37 -3.77 0.17 3.43
C VAL A 37 -3.58 1.69 3.31
N PHE A 38 -3.76 2.43 4.40
CA PHE A 38 -3.54 3.88 4.43
C PHE A 38 -2.09 4.27 4.13
N LYS A 39 -1.11 3.57 4.71
CA LYS A 39 0.32 3.79 4.44
C LYS A 39 0.64 3.60 2.95
N VAL A 40 0.09 2.56 2.32
CA VAL A 40 0.26 2.32 0.87
C VAL A 40 -0.41 3.42 0.05
N PHE A 41 -1.64 3.83 0.38
CA PHE A 41 -2.32 4.91 -0.35
C PHE A 41 -1.58 6.25 -0.27
N ARG A 42 -1.01 6.58 0.90
CA ARG A 42 -0.17 7.78 1.04
C ARG A 42 1.10 7.69 0.20
N ALA A 43 1.78 6.54 0.19
CA ALA A 43 2.96 6.30 -0.65
C ALA A 43 2.65 6.37 -2.16
N LEU A 44 1.39 6.13 -2.55
CA LEU A 44 0.92 6.28 -3.93
C LEU A 44 0.39 7.69 -4.25
N HIS A 45 0.49 8.63 -3.31
CA HIS A 45 -0.04 10.00 -3.43
C HIS A 45 -1.54 10.07 -3.80
N PHE A 46 -2.34 9.08 -3.39
CA PHE A 46 -3.78 9.12 -3.63
C PHE A 46 -4.45 10.17 -2.74
N LYS A 47 -5.25 11.04 -3.37
CA LYS A 47 -6.08 12.02 -2.68
C LYS A 47 -7.43 11.40 -2.35
N PHE A 48 -7.71 11.26 -1.06
CA PHE A 48 -9.03 10.84 -0.59
C PHE A 48 -10.02 11.99 -0.81
N HIS A 49 -11.03 11.76 -1.64
CA HIS A 49 -12.15 12.68 -1.81
C HIS A 49 -13.35 12.06 -1.10
N PRO A 50 -13.66 12.50 0.14
CA PRO A 50 -14.88 12.06 0.79
C PRO A 50 -16.08 12.53 -0.05
N GLN A 51 -16.89 11.58 -0.52
CA GLN A 51 -18.14 11.91 -1.19
C GLN A 51 -19.18 12.20 -0.11
N SER A 52 -19.65 13.45 -0.03
CA SER A 52 -20.86 13.80 0.72
C SER A 52 -22.08 13.36 -0.09
N LEU A 53 -22.98 12.61 0.55
CA LEU A 53 -24.31 12.27 0.01
C LEU A 53 -25.26 13.46 0.14
#